data_AF-A0A258EYW7-F1
#
_entry.id   AF-A0A258EYW7-F1
#
_cell.length_a   1.000
_cell.length_b   1.000
_cell.length_c   1.000
_cell.angle_alpha   90.00
_cell.angle_beta   90.00
_cell.angle_gamma   90.00
#
_symmetry.space_group_name_H-M   'P 1'
#
loop_
_entity.id
_entity.type
_entity.pdbx_description
1 polymer ?
#
loop_
_entity_poly.entity_id
_entity_poly.type
_entity_poly.pdbx_seq_one_letter_code
_entity_poly.pdbx_strand_id
1 'polypeptide(L)'
;AKLIERFRQEPDGWRDDLLVAEMITLAKKTGDVTRVPIHLPAMTFSQSNYWTSHFGGVYIFRDVRFPAAISTLDWKSLGEVPVAQVMDLDHRNQIADWLERNQLAEPIVQARGMDAAAVLRQKMDFILIDAADRLGIEVGDARRTELRKVAYRLGTALPEEFLGLAALLRWVEAGGPWPKISSEHPAYFYTLRGKAGKDRDLVNMLLSELAPMDVRQMFITHKEYFYAQYAGWSERKKTYVADFLAREYQVDREGARTALFGAEPGMDELQRPDMAAGPKPVAGPWGSSGGRR
;
A
#
# COMPACT_ATOMS: atom_id res chain seq x y z
N ALA A 1 -16.10 -37.58 -14.89
CA ALA A 1 -17.23 -36.88 -15.56
C ALA A 1 -18.00 -37.78 -16.53
N LYS A 2 -17.36 -38.44 -17.50
CA LYS A 2 -18.02 -39.27 -18.54
C LYS A 2 -18.98 -40.38 -18.04
N LEU A 3 -18.68 -41.07 -16.94
CA LEU A 3 -19.55 -42.16 -16.42
C LEU A 3 -20.85 -41.65 -15.79
N ILE A 4 -20.81 -40.50 -15.10
CA ILE A 4 -22.01 -39.85 -14.51
C ILE A 4 -22.94 -39.35 -15.61
N GLU A 5 -22.36 -38.87 -16.71
CA GLU A 5 -23.10 -38.39 -17.87
C GLU A 5 -23.82 -39.54 -18.57
N ARG A 6 -23.16 -40.69 -18.79
CA ARG A 6 -23.79 -41.92 -19.28
C ARG A 6 -24.91 -42.44 -18.38
N PHE A 7 -24.67 -42.48 -17.06
CA PHE A 7 -25.68 -42.91 -16.08
C PHE A 7 -26.96 -42.05 -16.13
N ARG A 8 -26.83 -40.74 -16.42
CA ARG A 8 -27.97 -39.80 -16.46
C ARG A 8 -28.67 -39.72 -17.81
N GLN A 9 -27.96 -39.96 -18.91
CA GLN A 9 -28.47 -39.74 -20.27
C GLN A 9 -28.97 -41.02 -20.95
N GLU A 10 -28.47 -42.20 -20.56
CA GLU A 10 -28.91 -43.47 -21.14
C GLU A 10 -30.25 -43.93 -20.50
N PRO A 11 -31.25 -44.37 -21.30
CA PRO A 11 -32.59 -44.71 -20.81
C PRO A 11 -32.63 -45.74 -19.67
N ASP A 12 -31.67 -46.68 -19.67
CA ASP A 12 -31.53 -47.74 -18.66
C ASP A 12 -30.21 -47.63 -17.88
N GLY A 13 -29.51 -46.50 -17.93
CA GLY A 13 -28.21 -46.32 -17.27
C GLY A 13 -28.25 -46.53 -15.75
N TRP A 14 -29.42 -46.36 -15.13
CA TRP A 14 -29.65 -46.62 -13.70
C TRP A 14 -29.84 -48.11 -13.35
N ARG A 15 -30.09 -48.97 -14.34
CA ARG A 15 -30.23 -50.43 -14.23
C ARG A 15 -29.00 -51.18 -14.73
N ASP A 16 -28.02 -50.48 -15.30
CA ASP A 16 -26.77 -51.09 -15.76
C ASP A 16 -25.85 -51.38 -14.56
N ASP A 17 -25.94 -52.60 -14.04
CA ASP A 17 -25.15 -53.08 -12.91
C ASP A 17 -23.64 -53.02 -13.16
N LEU A 18 -23.18 -53.10 -14.41
CA LEU A 18 -21.77 -52.98 -14.77
C LEU A 18 -21.31 -51.53 -14.67
N LEU A 19 -22.10 -50.59 -15.21
CA LEU A 19 -21.83 -49.14 -15.09
C LEU A 19 -21.83 -48.69 -13.62
N VAL A 20 -22.80 -49.16 -12.83
CA VAL A 20 -22.88 -48.85 -11.40
C VAL A 20 -21.68 -49.42 -10.64
N ALA A 21 -21.29 -50.67 -10.93
CA ALA A 21 -20.10 -51.28 -10.32
C ALA A 21 -18.81 -50.53 -10.68
N GLU A 22 -18.70 -50.05 -11.92
CA GLU A 22 -17.56 -49.26 -12.39
C GLU A 22 -17.50 -47.90 -11.69
N MET A 23 -18.64 -47.22 -11.51
CA MET A 23 -18.75 -45.98 -10.75
C MET A 23 -18.39 -46.17 -9.26
N ILE A 24 -18.88 -47.23 -8.62
CA ILE A 24 -18.53 -47.57 -7.22
C ILE A 24 -17.03 -47.86 -7.09
N THR A 25 -16.45 -48.59 -8.05
CA THR A 25 -15.03 -48.93 -8.04
C THR A 25 -14.16 -47.69 -8.26
N LEU A 26 -14.57 -46.78 -9.14
CA LEU A 26 -13.90 -45.50 -9.36
C LEU A 26 -13.95 -44.65 -8.08
N ALA A 27 -15.12 -44.54 -7.43
CA ALA A 27 -15.30 -43.80 -6.19
C ALA A 27 -14.42 -44.34 -5.05
N LYS A 28 -14.22 -45.67 -4.98
CA LYS A 28 -13.27 -46.30 -4.05
C LYS A 28 -11.81 -45.91 -4.34
N LYS A 29 -11.43 -45.69 -5.61
CA LYS A 29 -10.07 -45.29 -6.01
C LYS A 29 -9.81 -43.79 -5.87
N THR A 30 -10.77 -42.95 -6.19
CA THR A 30 -10.61 -41.48 -6.15
C THR A 30 -10.80 -40.90 -4.76
N GLY A 31 -11.24 -41.70 -3.78
CA GLY A 31 -11.48 -41.27 -2.41
C GLY A 31 -12.78 -40.47 -2.31
N ASP A 32 -13.69 -40.96 -1.47
CA ASP A 32 -14.85 -40.20 -1.05
C ASP A 32 -14.38 -39.09 -0.09
N VAL A 33 -14.40 -37.84 -0.57
CA VAL A 33 -13.97 -36.66 0.21
C VAL A 33 -14.81 -36.46 1.48
N THR A 34 -15.96 -37.14 1.59
CA THR A 34 -16.78 -37.15 2.82
C THR A 34 -16.30 -38.18 3.86
N ARG A 35 -15.52 -39.19 3.47
CA ARG A 35 -15.02 -40.26 4.35
C ARG A 35 -13.54 -40.14 4.72
N VAL A 36 -12.77 -39.37 3.96
CA VAL A 36 -11.38 -39.02 4.28
C VAL A 36 -11.31 -37.50 4.48
N PRO A 37 -11.55 -36.99 5.71
CA PRO A 37 -11.45 -35.56 5.96
C PRO A 37 -10.04 -35.09 5.60
N ILE A 38 -9.96 -34.19 4.63
CA ILE A 38 -8.70 -33.52 4.29
C ILE A 38 -8.40 -32.58 5.44
N HIS A 39 -7.52 -33.01 6.35
CA HIS A 39 -6.94 -32.14 7.35
C HIS A 39 -5.96 -31.20 6.64
N LEU A 40 -6.47 -30.07 6.15
CA LEU A 40 -5.60 -28.96 5.79
C LEU A 40 -4.99 -28.46 7.10
N PRO A 41 -3.66 -28.51 7.27
CA PRO A 41 -3.05 -27.94 8.45
C PRO A 41 -3.47 -26.47 8.53
N ALA A 42 -3.91 -26.03 9.70
CA ALA A 42 -4.26 -24.63 9.92
C ALA A 42 -3.01 -23.79 9.61
N MET A 43 -3.05 -23.08 8.48
CA MET A 43 -1.94 -22.21 8.08
C MET A 43 -1.87 -21.06 9.08
N THR A 44 -0.79 -21.01 9.86
CA THR A 44 -0.54 -19.91 10.78
C THR A 44 0.32 -18.88 10.06
N PHE A 45 -0.22 -17.69 9.85
CA PHE A 45 0.49 -16.58 9.25
C PHE A 45 0.86 -15.58 10.35
N SER A 46 2.15 -15.26 10.47
CA SER A 46 2.61 -14.22 11.39
C SER A 46 2.89 -12.94 10.62
N GLN A 47 2.09 -11.90 10.85
CA GLN A 47 2.39 -10.56 10.38
C GLN A 47 3.02 -9.74 11.50
N SER A 48 4.34 -9.53 11.42
CA SER A 48 5.08 -8.85 12.48
C SER A 48 4.78 -7.35 12.52
N ASN A 49 4.77 -6.69 11.36
CA ASN A 49 4.52 -5.26 11.20
C ASN A 49 3.19 -5.03 10.48
N TYR A 50 2.31 -4.22 11.06
CA TYR A 50 0.97 -3.99 10.52
C TYR A 50 0.34 -2.70 11.08
N TRP A 51 -0.76 -2.27 10.45
CA TRP A 51 -1.64 -1.24 10.97
C TRP A 51 -3.00 -1.85 11.35
N THR A 52 -3.65 -1.31 12.38
CA THR A 52 -4.99 -1.73 12.79
C THR A 52 -5.86 -0.55 13.22
N SER A 53 -7.11 -0.53 12.79
CA SER A 53 -8.14 0.46 13.19
C SER A 53 -8.79 0.17 14.54
N HIS A 54 -8.54 -1.00 15.15
CA HIS A 54 -9.25 -1.47 16.35
C HIS A 54 -9.09 -0.55 17.58
N PHE A 55 -8.01 0.24 17.62
CA PHE A 55 -7.72 1.18 18.71
C PHE A 55 -7.70 2.63 18.21
N GLY A 56 -8.53 2.95 17.21
CA GLY A 56 -8.56 4.27 16.56
C GLY A 56 -7.55 4.44 15.44
N GLY A 57 -6.60 3.51 15.30
CA GLY A 57 -5.53 3.52 14.29
C GLY A 57 -4.17 3.42 14.97
N VAL A 58 -3.51 2.29 14.82
CA VAL A 58 -2.19 2.04 15.42
C VAL A 58 -1.31 1.30 14.44
N TYR A 59 -0.11 1.84 14.23
CA TYR A 59 0.97 1.16 13.50
C TYR A 59 1.83 0.40 14.50
N ILE A 60 2.06 -0.88 14.24
CA ILE A 60 2.89 -1.76 15.05
C ILE A 60 4.07 -2.23 14.20
N PHE A 61 5.29 -1.95 14.67
CA PHE A 61 6.52 -2.42 14.07
C PHE A 61 7.31 -3.26 15.09
N ARG A 62 7.27 -4.59 14.94
CA ARG A 62 7.96 -5.56 15.83
C ARG A 62 9.21 -6.16 15.21
N ASP A 63 9.23 -6.28 13.89
CA ASP A 63 10.32 -6.91 13.12
C ASP A 63 11.16 -5.84 12.40
N VAL A 64 11.73 -4.95 13.22
CA VAL A 64 12.66 -3.88 12.86
C VAL A 64 13.72 -3.75 13.97
N ARG A 65 14.81 -3.02 13.72
CA ARG A 65 15.91 -2.88 14.68
C ARG A 65 15.47 -2.24 16.00
N PHE A 66 14.59 -1.25 15.93
CA PHE A 66 14.03 -0.54 17.07
C PHE A 66 12.50 -0.61 17.02
N PRO A 67 11.88 -1.62 17.65
CA PRO A 67 10.43 -1.79 17.65
C PRO A 67 9.68 -0.58 18.20
N ALA A 68 8.53 -0.27 17.61
CA ALA A 68 7.68 0.84 18.06
C ALA A 68 6.19 0.60 17.78
N ALA A 69 5.35 1.27 18.56
CA ALA A 69 3.94 1.49 18.28
C ALA A 69 3.71 2.99 18.03
N ILE A 70 3.00 3.32 16.94
CA ILE A 70 2.64 4.69 16.59
C ILE A 70 1.12 4.79 16.57
N SER A 71 0.56 5.55 17.50
CA SER A 71 -0.87 5.80 17.62
C SER A 71 -1.29 6.96 16.71
N THR A 72 -2.50 6.87 16.16
CA THR A 72 -3.19 8.00 15.51
C THR A 72 -3.92 8.90 16.51
N LEU A 73 -4.20 8.37 17.71
CA LEU A 73 -4.71 9.10 18.87
C LEU A 73 -3.55 9.42 19.85
N ASP A 74 -3.83 10.13 20.95
CA ASP A 74 -2.86 10.33 22.04
C ASP A 74 -2.21 8.99 22.43
N TRP A 75 -0.89 8.92 22.34
CA TRP A 75 -0.12 7.70 22.62
C TRP A 75 -0.42 7.11 24.01
N LYS A 76 -0.79 7.95 24.99
CA LYS A 76 -1.15 7.52 26.35
C LYS A 76 -2.41 6.67 26.39
N SER A 77 -3.29 6.78 25.39
CA SER A 77 -4.53 5.99 25.32
C SER A 77 -4.26 4.50 25.06
N LEU A 78 -3.07 4.14 24.58
CA LEU A 78 -2.68 2.75 24.35
C LEU A 78 -2.36 1.98 25.65
N GLY A 79 -2.13 2.68 26.76
CA GLY A 79 -1.70 2.06 28.01
C GLY A 79 -0.36 1.35 27.89
N GLU A 80 -0.20 0.24 28.60
CA GLU A 80 1.01 -0.57 28.54
C GLU A 80 1.02 -1.46 27.29
N VAL A 81 1.98 -1.22 26.40
CA VAL A 81 2.20 -2.03 25.20
C VAL A 81 3.56 -2.72 25.25
N PRO A 82 3.69 -3.94 24.70
CA PRO A 82 4.91 -4.75 24.77
C PRO A 82 5.98 -4.29 23.75
N VAL A 83 6.16 -2.97 23.60
CA VAL A 83 7.20 -2.34 22.77
C VAL A 83 7.83 -1.19 23.55
N ALA A 84 9.14 -1.01 23.39
CA ALA A 84 9.88 -0.02 24.17
C ALA A 84 9.55 1.44 23.75
N GLN A 85 9.12 1.64 22.52
CA GLN A 85 8.82 2.97 21.98
C GLN A 85 7.34 3.06 21.63
N VAL A 86 6.67 4.03 22.24
CA VAL A 86 5.28 4.38 21.97
C VAL A 86 5.24 5.86 21.69
N MET A 87 4.61 6.24 20.58
CA MET A 87 4.49 7.63 20.15
C MET A 87 3.16 7.81 19.43
N ASP A 88 2.79 9.06 19.18
CA ASP A 88 1.66 9.42 18.30
C ASP A 88 2.14 10.33 17.17
N LEU A 89 1.23 10.70 16.27
CA LEU A 89 1.54 11.52 15.10
C LEU A 89 2.08 12.93 15.44
N ASP A 90 1.86 13.43 16.65
CA ASP A 90 2.38 14.74 17.09
C ASP A 90 3.88 14.67 17.43
N HIS A 91 4.40 13.47 17.73
CA HIS A 91 5.83 13.22 17.97
C HIS A 91 6.65 13.19 16.67
N ARG A 92 6.45 14.17 15.80
CA ARG A 92 7.04 14.27 14.45
C ARG A 92 8.55 14.07 14.42
N ASN A 93 9.28 14.75 15.31
CA ASN A 93 10.73 14.60 15.43
C ASN A 93 11.16 13.18 15.80
N GLN A 94 10.44 12.57 16.76
CA GLN A 94 10.75 11.22 17.22
C GLN A 94 10.44 10.20 16.13
N ILE A 95 9.35 10.36 15.38
CA ILE A 95 9.01 9.53 14.23
C ILE A 95 10.09 9.66 13.15
N ALA A 96 10.56 10.88 12.85
CA ALA A 96 11.61 11.12 11.86
C ALA A 96 12.92 10.41 12.23
N ASP A 97 13.43 10.61 13.45
CA ASP A 97 14.62 9.93 13.97
C ASP A 97 14.44 8.40 13.99
N TRP A 98 13.25 7.92 14.38
CA TRP A 98 12.93 6.49 14.39
C TRP A 98 12.93 5.88 12.98
N LEU A 99 12.34 6.56 11.99
CA LEU A 99 12.34 6.13 10.58
C LEU A 99 13.76 6.05 10.03
N GLU A 100 14.60 7.03 10.35
CA GLU A 100 16.01 7.09 9.93
C GLU A 100 16.83 5.94 10.57
N ARG A 101 16.74 5.76 11.90
CA ARG A 101 17.47 4.72 12.63
C ARG A 101 17.13 3.29 12.18
N ASN A 102 15.88 3.07 11.78
CA ASN A 102 15.43 1.80 11.21
C ASN A 102 15.64 1.71 9.68
N GLN A 103 16.08 2.80 9.03
CA GLN A 103 16.22 2.93 7.58
C GLN A 103 14.92 2.59 6.82
N LEU A 104 13.78 3.01 7.35
CA LEU A 104 12.45 2.69 6.81
C LEU A 104 11.98 3.69 5.74
N ALA A 105 12.53 4.90 5.73
CA ALA A 105 12.23 5.94 4.77
C ALA A 105 13.49 6.48 4.10
N GLU A 106 13.34 7.04 2.91
CA GLU A 106 14.39 7.73 2.17
C GLU A 106 13.87 9.04 1.55
N PRO A 107 14.72 10.07 1.37
CA PRO A 107 14.32 11.28 0.67
C PRO A 107 13.96 11.01 -0.80
N ILE A 108 12.85 11.59 -1.28
CA ILE A 108 12.39 11.43 -2.67
C ILE A 108 13.39 11.95 -3.71
N VAL A 109 14.32 12.83 -3.31
CA VAL A 109 15.38 13.33 -4.19
C VAL A 109 16.58 12.40 -4.28
N GLN A 110 16.74 11.46 -3.35
CA GLN A 110 17.80 10.44 -3.33
C GLN A 110 17.31 9.09 -3.87
N ALA A 111 16.00 8.94 -3.99
CA ALA A 111 15.29 7.81 -4.56
C ALA A 111 15.75 7.46 -5.99
N ARG A 112 16.26 6.24 -6.19
CA ARG A 112 16.62 5.75 -7.53
C ARG A 112 15.39 5.61 -8.44
N GLY A 113 15.52 6.04 -9.69
CA GLY A 113 14.51 5.88 -10.75
C GLY A 113 13.26 6.76 -10.59
N MET A 114 13.27 7.75 -9.69
CA MET A 114 12.16 8.64 -9.42
C MET A 114 12.35 10.00 -10.12
N ASP A 115 11.32 10.49 -10.81
CA ASP A 115 11.24 11.90 -11.21
C ASP A 115 10.81 12.75 -10.00
N ALA A 116 11.79 13.11 -9.17
CA ALA A 116 11.56 13.87 -7.96
C ALA A 116 10.89 15.23 -8.25
N ALA A 117 11.23 15.88 -9.37
CA ALA A 117 10.66 17.17 -9.75
C ALA A 117 9.15 17.05 -10.06
N ALA A 118 8.74 16.01 -10.80
CA ALA A 118 7.33 15.76 -11.09
C ALA A 118 6.54 15.43 -9.81
N VAL A 119 7.10 14.61 -8.92
CA VAL A 119 6.47 14.26 -7.64
C VAL A 119 6.32 15.51 -6.76
N LEU A 120 7.35 16.35 -6.66
CA LEU A 120 7.32 17.60 -5.90
C LEU A 120 6.26 18.57 -6.44
N ARG A 121 6.22 18.80 -7.76
CA ARG A 121 5.19 19.65 -8.39
C ARG A 121 3.78 19.16 -8.07
N GLN A 122 3.56 17.86 -8.14
CA GLN A 122 2.25 17.28 -7.84
C GLN A 122 1.86 17.45 -6.37
N LYS A 123 2.77 17.20 -5.43
CA LYS A 123 2.54 17.44 -3.99
C LYS A 123 2.23 18.91 -3.72
N MET A 124 2.95 19.82 -4.36
CA MET A 124 2.70 21.27 -4.28
C MET A 124 1.33 21.67 -4.83
N ASP A 125 0.89 21.09 -5.94
CA ASP A 125 -0.44 21.32 -6.51
C ASP A 125 -1.53 20.98 -5.47
N PHE A 126 -1.44 19.84 -4.78
CA PHE A 126 -2.41 19.48 -3.73
C PHE A 126 -2.40 20.42 -2.52
N ILE A 127 -1.22 20.88 -2.09
CA ILE A 127 -1.09 21.84 -0.99
C ILE A 127 -1.78 23.16 -1.36
N LEU A 128 -1.63 23.63 -2.61
CA LEU A 128 -2.31 24.84 -3.07
C LEU A 128 -3.83 24.70 -3.06
N ILE A 129 -4.35 23.51 -3.40
CA ILE A 129 -5.79 23.26 -3.39
C ILE A 129 -6.33 23.25 -1.98
N ASP A 130 -5.62 22.60 -1.05
CA ASP A 130 -6.00 22.61 0.36
C ASP A 130 -5.99 24.03 0.93
N ALA A 131 -4.96 24.82 0.61
CA ALA A 131 -4.85 26.22 1.03
C ALA A 131 -5.97 27.10 0.42
N ALA A 132 -6.25 26.94 -0.87
CA ALA A 132 -7.35 27.64 -1.53
C ALA A 132 -8.71 27.25 -0.94
N ASP A 133 -8.85 25.99 -0.54
CA ASP A 133 -10.07 25.51 0.08
C ASP A 133 -10.33 26.18 1.43
N ARG A 134 -9.32 26.18 2.31
CA ARG A 134 -9.36 26.84 3.63
C ARG A 134 -9.66 28.33 3.55
N LEU A 135 -9.16 29.00 2.50
CA LEU A 135 -9.32 30.45 2.31
C LEU A 135 -10.49 30.83 1.40
N GLY A 136 -11.31 29.88 0.95
CA GLY A 136 -12.45 30.14 0.10
C GLY A 136 -12.10 30.63 -1.31
N ILE A 137 -10.85 30.50 -1.76
CA ILE A 137 -10.37 31.00 -3.06
C ILE A 137 -10.83 30.07 -4.18
N GLU A 138 -11.53 30.60 -5.18
CA GLU A 138 -11.92 29.83 -6.37
C GLU A 138 -10.71 29.41 -7.20
N VAL A 139 -10.66 28.11 -7.53
CA VAL A 139 -9.57 27.45 -8.26
C VAL A 139 -9.92 27.24 -9.74
N GLY A 140 -11.09 27.72 -10.19
CA GLY A 140 -11.55 27.59 -11.57
C GLY A 140 -11.66 26.13 -12.01
N ASP A 141 -11.10 25.80 -13.18
CA ASP A 141 -11.02 24.42 -13.69
C ASP A 141 -9.84 23.62 -13.12
N ALA A 142 -9.13 24.20 -12.16
CA ALA A 142 -8.06 23.59 -11.38
C ALA A 142 -6.94 22.94 -12.20
N ARG A 143 -6.75 23.40 -13.43
CA ARG A 143 -5.52 23.11 -14.18
C ARG A 143 -4.33 23.80 -13.53
N ARG A 144 -3.12 23.33 -13.84
CA ARG A 144 -1.86 23.93 -13.35
C ARG A 144 -1.76 25.44 -13.58
N THR A 145 -2.36 25.96 -14.66
CA THR A 145 -2.42 27.39 -14.94
C THR A 145 -3.22 28.16 -13.88
N GLU A 146 -4.35 27.62 -13.42
CA GLU A 146 -5.16 28.23 -12.36
C GLU A 146 -4.49 28.10 -11.00
N LEU A 147 -3.86 26.94 -10.71
CA LEU A 147 -3.10 26.75 -9.47
C LEU A 147 -1.94 27.76 -9.32
N ARG A 148 -1.27 28.12 -10.42
CA ARG A 148 -0.26 29.19 -10.40
C ARG A 148 -0.86 30.56 -10.05
N LYS A 149 -2.06 30.87 -10.55
CA LYS A 149 -2.77 32.11 -10.18
C LYS A 149 -3.17 32.10 -8.71
N VAL A 150 -3.61 30.96 -8.20
CA VAL A 150 -3.88 30.76 -6.76
C VAL A 150 -2.62 31.02 -5.95
N ALA A 151 -1.48 30.43 -6.32
CA ALA A 151 -0.21 30.66 -5.62
C ALA A 151 0.18 32.15 -5.60
N TYR A 152 0.01 32.86 -6.73
CA TYR A 152 0.26 34.30 -6.81
C TYR A 152 -0.70 35.10 -5.91
N ARG A 153 -1.99 34.74 -5.88
CA ARG A 153 -3.00 35.39 -5.03
C ARG A 153 -2.75 35.16 -3.55
N LEU A 154 -2.30 33.96 -3.18
CA LEU A 154 -1.93 33.63 -1.81
C LEU A 154 -0.74 34.47 -1.34
N GLY A 155 0.28 34.65 -2.18
CA GLY A 155 1.43 35.50 -1.88
C GLY A 155 2.09 35.11 -0.56
N THR A 156 2.02 35.99 0.45
CA THR A 156 2.56 35.74 1.80
C THR A 156 1.75 34.74 2.63
N ALA A 157 0.53 34.41 2.22
CA ALA A 157 -0.32 33.40 2.86
C ALA A 157 -0.05 31.97 2.36
N LEU A 158 1.03 31.75 1.61
CA LEU A 158 1.42 30.41 1.17
C LEU A 158 1.81 29.53 2.38
N PRO A 159 1.33 28.28 2.45
CA PRO A 159 1.71 27.36 3.52
C PRO A 159 3.21 27.07 3.56
N GLU A 160 3.74 26.85 4.76
CA GLU A 160 5.16 26.50 4.94
C GLU A 160 5.54 25.21 4.22
N GLU A 161 4.62 24.25 4.13
CA GLU A 161 4.78 23.03 3.35
C GLU A 161 5.08 23.34 1.88
N PHE A 162 4.33 24.27 1.28
CA PHE A 162 4.54 24.70 -0.09
C PHE A 162 5.89 25.38 -0.27
N LEU A 163 6.25 26.29 0.65
CA LEU A 163 7.52 27.02 0.58
C LEU A 163 8.73 26.08 0.71
N GLY A 164 8.66 25.10 1.62
CA GLY A 164 9.69 24.08 1.80
C GLY A 164 9.86 23.21 0.55
N LEU A 165 8.77 22.71 -0.02
CA LEU A 165 8.83 21.92 -1.26
C LEU A 165 9.28 22.76 -2.46
N ALA A 166 8.89 24.02 -2.54
CA ALA A 166 9.35 24.93 -3.59
C ALA A 166 10.86 25.18 -3.51
N ALA A 167 11.43 25.28 -2.31
CA ALA A 167 12.87 25.41 -2.13
C ALA A 167 13.62 24.15 -2.58
N LEU A 168 13.07 22.97 -2.26
CA LEU A 168 13.62 21.69 -2.73
C LEU A 168 13.50 21.53 -4.25
N LEU A 169 12.37 21.91 -4.84
CA LEU A 169 12.16 21.86 -6.29
C LEU A 169 13.15 22.78 -7.03
N ARG A 170 13.39 24.01 -6.53
CA ARG A 170 14.41 24.91 -7.10
C ARG A 170 15.80 24.31 -7.05
N TRP A 171 16.14 23.58 -5.99
CA TRP A 171 17.41 22.85 -5.92
C TRP A 171 17.47 21.74 -7.00
N VAL A 172 16.41 20.93 -7.14
CA VAL A 172 16.33 19.85 -8.13
C VAL A 172 16.42 20.37 -9.57
N GLU A 173 15.71 21.44 -9.92
CA GLU A 173 15.59 21.93 -11.30
C GLU A 173 16.72 22.88 -11.70
N ALA A 174 17.12 23.79 -10.81
CA ALA A 174 17.98 24.92 -11.15
C ALA A 174 19.34 24.88 -10.45
N GLY A 175 19.64 23.85 -9.66
CA GLY A 175 20.90 23.74 -8.92
C GLY A 175 21.05 24.85 -7.87
N GLY A 176 19.94 25.32 -7.29
CA GLY A 176 19.94 26.30 -6.20
C GLY A 176 20.64 25.78 -4.92
N PRO A 177 20.63 26.54 -3.81
CA PRO A 177 21.16 26.05 -2.54
C PRO A 177 20.29 24.91 -1.98
N TRP A 178 20.92 23.91 -1.36
CA TRP A 178 20.20 22.84 -0.66
C TRP A 178 19.34 23.43 0.47
N PRO A 179 18.01 23.16 0.49
CA PRO A 179 17.13 23.74 1.51
C PRO A 179 17.36 23.10 2.88
N LYS A 180 17.22 23.90 3.94
CA LYS A 180 17.24 23.42 5.32
C LYS A 180 15.82 23.06 5.75
N ILE A 181 15.47 21.78 5.67
CA ILE A 181 14.19 21.23 6.12
C ILE A 181 14.50 20.28 7.29
N SER A 182 14.35 20.76 8.53
CA SER A 182 14.48 19.91 9.73
C SER A 182 13.27 18.99 9.87
N SER A 183 13.33 17.98 10.74
CA SER A 183 12.21 17.10 11.06
C SER A 183 10.99 17.84 11.65
N GLU A 184 11.19 19.03 12.22
CA GLU A 184 10.13 19.90 12.73
C GLU A 184 9.40 20.64 11.62
N HIS A 185 10.06 20.84 10.48
CA HIS A 185 9.51 21.64 9.39
C HIS A 185 8.26 20.96 8.81
N PRO A 186 7.13 21.66 8.58
CA PRO A 186 5.89 21.06 8.08
C PRO A 186 6.07 20.25 6.79
N ALA A 187 6.90 20.76 5.87
CA ALA A 187 7.25 20.08 4.62
C ALA A 187 8.01 18.74 4.77
N TYR A 188 8.60 18.43 5.94
CA TYR A 188 9.57 17.35 6.08
C TYR A 188 9.07 15.99 5.55
N PHE A 189 7.92 15.51 6.04
CA PHE A 189 7.39 14.21 5.62
C PHE A 189 6.92 14.18 4.16
N TYR A 190 6.62 15.33 3.56
CA TYR A 190 6.33 15.41 2.12
C TYR A 190 7.56 15.13 1.25
N THR A 191 8.77 15.25 1.82
CA THR A 191 10.05 14.97 1.14
C THR A 191 10.49 13.51 1.27
N LEU A 192 9.74 12.68 1.98
CA LEU A 192 10.09 11.29 2.24
C LEU A 192 9.19 10.32 1.44
N ARG A 193 9.73 9.14 1.18
CA ARG A 193 8.97 7.94 0.80
C ARG A 193 9.45 6.75 1.61
N GLY A 194 8.61 5.72 1.74
CA GLY A 194 9.02 4.43 2.28
C GLY A 194 10.13 3.83 1.43
N LYS A 195 11.22 3.38 2.06
CA LYS A 195 12.34 2.72 1.40
C LYS A 195 11.88 1.37 0.84
N ALA A 196 12.47 0.93 -0.27
CA ALA A 196 12.20 -0.40 -0.82
C ALA A 196 12.48 -1.50 0.22
N GLY A 197 11.54 -2.42 0.39
CA GLY A 197 11.61 -3.50 1.37
C GLY A 197 10.22 -3.98 1.81
N LYS A 198 10.19 -4.93 2.73
CA LYS A 198 8.95 -5.56 3.24
C LYS A 198 7.97 -4.57 3.90
N ASP A 199 8.49 -3.50 4.50
CA ASP A 199 7.70 -2.51 5.24
C ASP A 199 7.34 -1.28 4.40
N ARG A 200 7.75 -1.23 3.12
CA ARG A 200 7.59 -0.07 2.24
C ARG A 200 6.16 0.47 2.25
N ASP A 201 5.19 -0.40 2.09
CA ASP A 201 3.79 -0.01 1.93
C ASP A 201 3.20 0.50 3.26
N LEU A 202 3.54 -0.16 4.38
CA LEU A 202 3.14 0.28 5.73
C LEU A 202 3.76 1.63 6.11
N VAL A 203 5.02 1.88 5.72
CA VAL A 203 5.67 3.17 5.94
C VAL A 203 5.02 4.26 5.08
N ASN A 204 4.72 3.98 3.81
CA ASN A 204 4.03 4.96 2.95
C ASN A 204 2.57 5.22 3.39
N MET A 205 1.94 4.26 4.07
CA MET A 205 0.67 4.45 4.76
C MET A 205 0.82 5.43 5.94
N LEU A 206 1.79 5.21 6.83
CA LEU A 206 2.11 6.14 7.93
C LEU A 206 2.45 7.56 7.42
N LEU A 207 3.29 7.66 6.38
CA LEU A 207 3.65 8.94 5.77
C LEU A 207 2.44 9.69 5.21
N SER A 208 1.37 8.99 4.81
CA SER A 208 0.15 9.64 4.32
C SER A 208 -0.66 10.34 5.44
N GLU A 209 -0.54 9.88 6.68
CA GLU A 209 -1.13 10.54 7.84
C GLU A 209 -0.26 11.73 8.32
N LEU A 210 1.06 11.60 8.22
CA LEU A 210 2.01 12.67 8.58
C LEU A 210 2.06 13.82 7.56
N ALA A 211 1.60 13.57 6.34
CA ALA A 211 1.54 14.51 5.21
C ALA A 211 0.13 14.52 4.58
N PRO A 212 -0.91 14.96 5.32
CA PRO A 212 -2.33 14.74 4.97
C PRO A 212 -2.80 15.51 3.73
N MET A 213 -2.01 16.46 3.22
CA MET A 213 -2.33 17.16 1.96
C MET A 213 -1.93 16.35 0.72
N ASP A 214 -1.14 15.28 0.82
CA ASP A 214 -0.86 14.42 -0.34
C ASP A 214 -1.98 13.40 -0.55
N VAL A 215 -3.04 13.89 -1.17
CA VAL A 215 -4.27 13.13 -1.41
C VAL A 215 -4.04 11.91 -2.30
N ARG A 216 -3.10 11.98 -3.26
CA ARG A 216 -2.80 10.85 -4.14
C ARG A 216 -2.13 9.73 -3.37
N GLN A 217 -1.12 10.05 -2.56
CA GLN A 217 -0.48 9.05 -1.70
C GLN A 217 -1.50 8.44 -0.74
N MET A 218 -2.29 9.27 -0.07
CA MET A 218 -3.34 8.83 0.86
C MET A 218 -4.34 7.87 0.22
N PHE A 219 -4.86 8.21 -0.97
CA PHE A 219 -5.80 7.34 -1.70
C PHE A 219 -5.20 5.98 -2.05
N ILE A 220 -3.90 5.96 -2.37
CA ILE A 220 -3.20 4.75 -2.79
C ILE A 220 -2.87 3.85 -1.59
N THR A 221 -2.39 4.42 -0.47
CA THR A 221 -1.82 3.66 0.64
C THR A 221 -2.75 3.50 1.84
N HIS A 222 -3.69 4.43 2.04
CA HIS A 222 -4.57 4.42 3.20
C HIS A 222 -6.02 4.80 2.83
N LYS A 223 -6.72 3.90 2.12
CA LYS A 223 -8.10 4.15 1.65
C LYS A 223 -9.09 4.49 2.76
N GLU A 224 -8.99 3.82 3.90
CA GLU A 224 -9.87 4.08 5.05
C GLU A 224 -9.73 5.52 5.55
N TYR A 225 -8.49 5.98 5.78
CA TYR A 225 -8.21 7.36 6.16
C TYR A 225 -8.61 8.36 5.06
N PHE A 226 -8.35 8.03 3.79
CA PHE A 226 -8.81 8.86 2.66
C PHE A 226 -10.33 9.09 2.71
N TYR A 227 -11.15 8.06 2.89
CA TYR A 227 -12.60 8.23 2.89
C TYR A 227 -13.09 8.97 4.13
N ALA A 228 -12.46 8.77 5.29
CA ALA A 228 -12.75 9.54 6.49
C ALA A 228 -12.49 11.04 6.29
N GLN A 229 -11.34 11.39 5.68
CA GLN A 229 -10.99 12.78 5.34
C GLN A 229 -11.92 13.33 4.26
N TYR A 230 -12.13 12.57 3.19
CA TYR A 230 -12.94 12.96 2.03
C TYR A 230 -14.35 13.35 2.43
N ALA A 231 -14.97 12.65 3.38
CA ALA A 231 -16.31 12.95 3.86
C ALA A 231 -16.43 14.38 4.44
N GLY A 232 -15.38 14.86 5.10
CA GLY A 232 -15.34 16.19 5.73
C GLY A 232 -14.88 17.34 4.82
N TRP A 233 -14.43 17.06 3.60
CA TRP A 233 -13.98 18.11 2.67
C TRP A 233 -15.12 18.90 2.07
N SER A 234 -14.82 20.12 1.59
CA SER A 234 -15.76 20.90 0.80
C SER A 234 -16.12 20.17 -0.50
N GLU A 235 -17.32 20.42 -1.03
CA GLU A 235 -17.73 19.84 -2.32
C GLU A 235 -16.77 20.20 -3.46
N ARG A 236 -16.22 21.41 -3.42
CA ARG A 236 -15.20 21.85 -4.40
C ARG A 236 -13.95 21.00 -4.35
N LYS A 237 -13.40 20.74 -3.15
CA LYS A 237 -12.21 19.90 -2.98
C LYS A 237 -12.51 18.44 -3.36
N LYS A 238 -13.70 17.93 -3.01
CA LYS A 238 -14.17 16.59 -3.39
C LYS A 238 -14.22 16.41 -4.90
N THR A 239 -14.82 17.36 -5.63
CA THR A 239 -14.90 17.34 -7.11
C THR A 239 -13.50 17.37 -7.71
N TYR A 240 -12.63 18.27 -7.26
CA TYR A 240 -11.26 18.34 -7.76
C TYR A 240 -10.52 17.00 -7.62
N VAL A 241 -10.53 16.45 -6.41
CA VAL A 241 -9.79 15.21 -6.12
C VAL A 241 -10.37 14.05 -6.93
N ALA A 242 -11.69 13.96 -7.05
CA ALA A 242 -12.34 12.92 -7.86
C ALA A 242 -11.94 13.03 -9.33
N ASP A 243 -11.97 14.25 -9.91
CA ASP A 243 -11.56 14.50 -11.29
C ASP A 243 -10.08 14.20 -11.52
N PHE A 244 -9.22 14.60 -10.59
CA PHE A 244 -7.80 14.28 -10.62
C PHE A 244 -7.57 12.76 -10.61
N LEU A 245 -8.19 12.05 -9.67
CA LEU A 245 -8.03 10.60 -9.56
C LEU A 245 -8.56 9.87 -10.79
N ALA A 246 -9.67 10.34 -11.38
CA ALA A 246 -10.24 9.77 -12.59
C ALA A 246 -9.37 10.01 -13.84
N ARG A 247 -8.81 11.22 -14.00
CA ARG A 247 -8.08 11.61 -15.22
C ARG A 247 -6.60 11.20 -15.18
N GLU A 248 -5.96 11.30 -14.03
CA GLU A 248 -4.52 11.06 -13.92
C GLU A 248 -4.20 9.70 -13.32
N TYR A 249 -4.89 9.30 -12.24
CA TYR A 249 -4.54 8.05 -11.56
C TYR A 249 -5.14 6.81 -12.23
N GLN A 250 -6.42 6.83 -12.63
CA GLN A 250 -7.04 5.63 -13.24
C GLN A 250 -6.46 5.26 -14.60
N VAL A 251 -5.95 6.24 -15.35
CA VAL A 251 -5.36 6.02 -16.69
C VAL A 251 -4.04 5.26 -16.59
N ASP A 252 -3.21 5.54 -15.58
CA ASP A 252 -1.91 4.90 -15.39
C ASP A 252 -1.65 4.57 -13.90
N ARG A 253 -2.37 3.57 -13.40
CA ARG A 253 -2.27 3.16 -11.98
C ARG A 253 -0.90 2.58 -11.65
N GLU A 254 -0.35 1.76 -12.54
CA GLU A 254 0.93 1.09 -12.34
C GLU A 254 2.10 2.07 -12.45
N GLY A 255 2.10 2.95 -13.44
CA GLY A 255 3.11 3.99 -13.58
C GLY A 255 3.05 5.01 -12.45
N ALA A 256 1.86 5.42 -12.01
CA ALA A 256 1.72 6.31 -10.85
C ALA A 256 2.27 5.68 -9.55
N ARG A 257 2.02 4.38 -9.32
CA ARG A 257 2.57 3.64 -8.18
C ARG A 257 4.10 3.50 -8.28
N THR A 258 4.59 3.13 -9.46
CA THR A 258 6.03 2.98 -9.71
C THR A 258 6.77 4.31 -9.52
N ALA A 259 6.21 5.41 -10.00
CA ALA A 259 6.79 6.74 -9.86
C ALA A 259 6.87 7.20 -8.39
N LEU A 260 5.88 6.85 -7.56
CA LEU A 260 5.83 7.23 -6.15
C LEU A 260 6.63 6.31 -5.24
N PHE A 261 6.57 5.00 -5.45
CA PHE A 261 7.04 3.99 -4.49
C PHE A 261 8.16 3.10 -5.06
N GLY A 262 8.58 3.33 -6.30
CA GLY A 262 9.51 2.44 -7.01
C GLY A 262 8.84 1.14 -7.48
N ALA A 263 9.64 0.25 -8.07
CA ALA A 263 9.16 -1.07 -8.50
C ALA A 263 8.52 -1.81 -7.32
N GLU A 264 7.35 -2.41 -7.56
CA GLU A 264 6.75 -3.31 -6.57
C GLU A 264 7.63 -4.56 -6.42
N PRO A 265 7.81 -5.07 -5.18
CA PRO A 265 8.45 -6.35 -5.00
C PRO A 265 7.70 -7.40 -5.82
N GLY A 266 8.40 -8.23 -6.57
CA GLY A 266 7.76 -9.28 -7.35
C GLY A 266 6.95 -10.22 -6.44
N MET A 267 5.89 -10.85 -6.95
CA MET A 267 5.14 -11.89 -6.21
C MET A 267 6.02 -13.07 -5.75
N ASP A 268 7.24 -13.19 -6.28
CA ASP A 268 8.27 -14.15 -5.86
C ASP A 268 9.19 -13.63 -4.72
N GLU A 269 9.27 -12.30 -4.52
CA GLU A 269 10.06 -11.65 -3.45
C GLU A 269 9.27 -11.52 -2.14
N LEU A 270 7.94 -11.53 -2.20
CA LEU A 270 7.12 -11.88 -1.04
C LEU A 270 7.52 -13.31 -0.67
N GLN A 271 8.12 -13.50 0.50
CA GLN A 271 8.50 -14.82 1.04
C GLN A 271 7.40 -15.83 0.74
N ARG A 272 7.56 -16.58 -0.36
CA ARG A 272 6.83 -17.81 -0.51
C ARG A 272 7.33 -18.65 0.64
N PRO A 273 6.44 -19.16 1.52
CA PRO A 273 6.89 -20.09 2.52
C PRO A 273 7.69 -21.18 1.80
N ASP A 274 8.84 -21.55 2.34
CA ASP A 274 9.54 -22.75 1.92
C ASP A 274 8.54 -23.89 2.09
N MET A 275 7.84 -24.21 1.01
CA MET A 275 6.97 -25.36 0.93
C MET A 275 7.90 -26.53 1.22
N ALA A 276 7.79 -27.13 2.41
CA ALA A 276 8.52 -28.34 2.74
C ALA A 276 8.42 -29.24 1.51
N ALA A 277 9.59 -29.62 0.95
CA ALA A 277 9.66 -30.32 -0.31
C ALA A 277 8.62 -31.44 -0.27
N GLY A 278 7.57 -31.30 -1.09
CA GLY A 278 6.51 -32.30 -1.15
C GLY A 278 7.14 -33.67 -1.41
N PRO A 279 6.50 -34.76 -0.96
CA PRO A 279 7.05 -36.09 -1.17
C PRO A 279 7.52 -36.24 -2.62
N LYS A 280 8.80 -36.62 -2.79
CA LYS A 280 9.39 -36.83 -4.13
C LYS A 280 8.40 -37.64 -4.96
N PRO A 281 8.14 -37.27 -6.23
CA PRO A 281 7.18 -37.98 -7.06
C PRO A 281 7.53 -39.46 -7.07
N VAL A 282 6.72 -40.25 -6.36
CA VAL A 282 6.79 -41.70 -6.45
C VAL A 282 6.30 -42.01 -7.84
N ALA A 283 7.14 -42.70 -8.62
CA ALA A 283 6.81 -43.10 -9.97
C ALA A 283 5.46 -43.82 -9.97
N GLY A 284 4.44 -43.17 -10.54
CA GLY A 284 3.14 -43.77 -10.77
C GLY A 284 3.23 -44.87 -11.84
N PRO A 285 2.14 -45.60 -12.09
CA PRO A 285 2.10 -46.73 -13.02
C PRO A 285 2.36 -46.34 -14.49
N TRP A 286 2.48 -45.04 -14.76
CA TRP A 286 2.78 -44.46 -16.06
C TRP A 286 4.23 -43.95 -16.04
N GLY A 287 5.17 -44.88 -16.14
CA GLY A 287 6.59 -44.74 -16.50
C GLY A 287 7.35 -43.46 -16.14
N SER A 288 8.41 -43.60 -15.37
CA SER A 288 9.45 -42.57 -15.22
C SER A 288 10.07 -42.22 -16.59
N SER A 289 9.97 -40.96 -17.03
CA SER A 289 10.84 -40.43 -18.07
C SER A 289 12.23 -40.17 -17.48
N GLY A 290 12.96 -41.24 -17.18
CA GLY A 290 14.39 -41.21 -16.90
C GLY A 290 15.15 -41.17 -18.22
N GLY A 291 15.85 -40.08 -18.49
CA GLY A 291 16.53 -39.84 -19.76
C GLY A 291 17.80 -40.65 -19.99
N ARG A 292 18.27 -40.66 -21.25
CA ARG A 292 19.65 -40.40 -21.72
C ARG A 292 19.80 -40.82 -23.18
N ARG A 293 19.99 -39.85 -24.08
CA ARG A 293 21.26 -39.53 -24.73
C ARG A 293 21.08 -38.32 -25.64
#